data_AF-A0A953JFL0-F1
#
_entry.id   AF-A0A953JFL0-F1
#
_cell.length_a   1.000
_cell.length_b   1.000
_cell.length_c   1.000
_cell.angle_alpha   90.00
_cell.angle_beta   90.00
_cell.angle_gamma   90.00
#
_symmetry.space_group_name_H-M   'P 1'
#
loop_
_entity.id
_entity.type
_entity.pdbx_description
1 polymer ?
#
loop_
_entity_poly.entity_id
_entity_poly.type
_entity_poly.pdbx_seq_one_letter_code
_entity_poly.pdbx_strand_id
1 'polypeptide(L)' 'TQYRSVIFVADDDQRTLAEQVRADYDAALRRAGFPPVTTEIAPAGPFYYAEDYHQQYLWKNPAGYCGLKGTGVACPISL' A
#
# COMPACT_ATOMS: atom_id res chain seq x y z
N THR A 1 -6.11 -3.55 -12.88
CA THR A 1 -5.34 -4.81 -12.89
C THR A 1 -5.16 -5.30 -11.47
N GLN A 2 -4.65 -6.52 -11.25
CA GLN A 2 -4.57 -7.15 -9.92
C GLN A 2 -3.43 -6.62 -9.02
N TYR A 3 -2.40 -5.99 -9.60
CA TYR A 3 -1.21 -5.51 -8.87
C TYR A 3 -1.10 -3.98 -8.90
N ARG A 4 -2.12 -3.29 -8.36
CA ARG A 4 -2.11 -1.83 -8.24
C ARG A 4 -1.94 -1.40 -6.78
N SER A 5 -1.41 -0.20 -6.57
CA SER A 5 -1.36 0.42 -5.25
C SER A 5 -2.74 0.95 -4.88
N VAL A 6 -3.26 0.56 -3.72
CA VAL A 6 -4.59 0.98 -3.23
C VAL A 6 -4.61 0.96 -1.70
N ILE A 7 -5.37 1.88 -1.11
CA ILE A 7 -5.75 1.92 0.30
C ILE A 7 -7.28 1.85 0.36
N PHE A 8 -7.79 0.83 1.06
CA PHE A 8 -9.23 0.71 1.35
C PHE A 8 -9.51 1.25 2.75
N VAL A 9 -10.41 2.23 2.85
CA VAL A 9 -10.74 2.93 4.11
C VAL A 9 -12.11 2.52 4.64
N ALA A 10 -12.22 2.32 5.95
CA ALA A 10 -13.47 1.92 6.61
C ALA A 10 -14.38 3.10 6.98
N ASP A 11 -13.80 4.28 7.16
CA ASP A 11 -14.46 5.49 7.62
C ASP A 11 -13.77 6.76 7.08
N ASP A 12 -14.34 7.92 7.39
CA ASP A 12 -13.86 9.21 6.93
C ASP A 12 -12.56 9.64 7.62
N ASP A 13 -12.33 9.24 8.87
CA ASP A 13 -11.08 9.53 9.59
C ASP A 13 -9.89 8.85 8.89
N GLN A 14 -10.06 7.58 8.51
CA GLN A 14 -9.09 6.84 7.71
C GLN A 14 -8.91 7.44 6.32
N ARG A 15 -9.99 7.94 5.69
CA ARG A 15 -9.89 8.65 4.40
C ARG A 15 -9.00 9.88 4.52
N THR A 16 -9.28 10.75 5.48
CA THR A 16 -8.50 11.98 5.69
C THR A 16 -7.03 11.66 5.95
N LEU A 17 -6.75 10.69 6.82
CA LEU A 17 -5.37 10.27 7.09
C LEU A 17 -4.68 9.67 5.86
N ALA A 18 -5.36 8.82 5.10
CA ALA A 18 -4.81 8.21 3.89
C ALA A 18 -4.49 9.26 2.82
N GLU A 19 -5.35 10.27 2.66
CA GLU A 19 -5.14 11.38 1.73
C GLU A 19 -3.94 12.24 2.13
N GLN A 20 -3.80 12.53 3.43
CA GLN A 20 -2.66 13.26 3.99
C GLN A 20 -1.35 12.50 3.75
N VAL A 21 -1.27 11.25 4.20
CA VAL A 21 -0.06 10.43 4.06
C VAL A 21 0.30 10.21 2.59
N ARG A 22 -0.69 10.02 1.71
CA ARG A 22 -0.46 9.92 0.26
C ARG A 22 0.21 11.19 -0.28
N ALA A 23 -0.27 12.38 0.12
CA ALA A 23 0.31 13.65 -0.32
C ALA A 23 1.75 13.84 0.19
N ASP A 24 2.00 13.53 1.47
CA ASP A 24 3.32 13.64 2.08
C ASP A 24 4.32 12.68 1.41
N TYR A 25 3.89 11.44 1.15
CA TYR A 25 4.74 10.42 0.52
C TYR A 25 4.98 10.71 -0.97
N ASP A 26 3.99 11.21 -1.69
CA ASP A 26 4.12 11.67 -3.08
C ASP A 26 5.16 12.79 -3.20
N ALA A 27 5.16 13.74 -2.26
CA ALA A 27 6.21 14.76 -2.20
C ALA A 27 7.60 14.16 -1.95
N ALA A 28 7.71 13.17 -1.05
CA ALA A 28 8.97 12.47 -0.80
C ALA A 28 9.48 11.67 -2.01
N LEU A 29 8.58 10.96 -2.69
CA LEU A 29 8.87 10.21 -3.92
C LEU A 29 9.38 11.14 -5.02
N ARG A 30 8.72 12.28 -5.24
CA ARG A 30 9.17 13.27 -6.23
C ARG A 30 10.55 13.84 -5.90
N ARG A 31 10.84 14.13 -4.63
CA ARG A 31 12.18 14.56 -4.19
C ARG A 31 13.26 13.52 -4.48
N ALA A 32 12.89 12.24 -4.43
CA ALA A 32 13.78 11.11 -4.76
C ALA A 32 13.80 10.76 -6.27
N GLY A 33 13.14 11.53 -7.14
CA GLY A 33 13.14 11.34 -8.58
C GLY A 33 12.16 10.28 -9.11
N PHE A 34 11.21 9.83 -8.28
CA PHE A 34 10.17 8.91 -8.70
C PHE A 34 9.01 9.63 -9.41
N PRO A 35 8.25 8.92 -10.26
CA PRO A 35 7.00 9.44 -10.81
C PRO A 35 5.96 9.71 -9.70
N PRO A 36 4.87 10.44 -10.03
CA PRO A 36 3.76 10.67 -9.11
C PRO A 36 3.21 9.37 -8.53
N VAL A 37 2.75 9.44 -7.28
CA VAL A 37 2.09 8.31 -6.63
C VAL A 37 0.82 7.90 -7.39
N THR A 38 0.60 6.60 -7.52
CA THR A 38 -0.58 6.04 -8.21
C THR A 38 -1.58 5.40 -7.26
N THR A 39 -1.38 5.55 -5.95
CA THR A 39 -2.21 4.96 -4.91
C THR A 39 -3.64 5.49 -4.97
N GLU A 40 -4.56 4.57 -5.24
CA GLU A 40 -6.01 4.79 -5.16
C GLU A 40 -6.46 4.78 -3.69
N ILE A 41 -7.38 5.66 -3.31
CA ILE A 41 -8.03 5.66 -2.00
C ILE A 41 -9.52 5.44 -2.22
N ALA A 42 -10.03 4.30 -1.75
CA ALA A 42 -11.40 3.85 -2.01
C ALA A 42 -12.07 3.38 -0.70
N PRO A 43 -13.40 3.50 -0.55
CA PRO A 43 -14.09 2.89 0.57
C PRO A 43 -13.93 1.36 0.54
N ALA A 44 -13.79 0.74 1.70
CA ALA A 44 -13.73 -0.70 1.83
C ALA A 44 -15.08 -1.31 1.40
N GLY A 45 -15.03 -2.19 0.39
CA GLY A 45 -16.16 -3.01 -0.04
C GLY A 45 -16.14 -4.40 0.60
N PRO A 46 -16.98 -5.33 0.10
CA PRO A 46 -16.90 -6.73 0.49
C PRO A 46 -15.49 -7.30 0.27
N PHE A 47 -14.98 -8.01 1.28
CA PHE A 47 -13.70 -8.69 1.21
C PHE A 47 -13.92 -10.17 0.89
N TYR A 48 -13.30 -10.65 -0.19
CA TYR A 48 -13.35 -12.04 -0.60
C TYR A 48 -12.01 -12.70 -0.26
N TYR A 49 -12.06 -13.76 0.55
CA TYR A 49 -10.86 -14.54 0.86
C TYR A 49 -10.29 -15.16 -0.42
N ALA A 50 -8.98 -15.03 -0.59
CA ALA A 50 -8.23 -15.85 -1.53
C ALA A 50 -8.19 -17.32 -1.04
N GLU A 51 -7.89 -18.24 -1.95
CA GLU A 51 -7.77 -19.67 -1.69
C GLU A 51 -6.76 -19.99 -0.57
N ASP A 52 -6.93 -21.14 0.10
CA ASP A 52 -6.12 -21.51 1.28
C ASP A 52 -4.60 -21.47 1.05
N TYR A 53 -4.15 -21.82 -0.16
CA TYR A 53 -2.73 -21.82 -0.48
C TYR A 53 -2.12 -20.42 -0.52
N HIS A 54 -2.94 -19.37 -0.68
CA HIS A 54 -2.51 -17.97 -0.53
C HIS A 54 -2.39 -17.55 0.94
N GLN A 55 -3.21 -18.14 1.81
CA GLN A 55 -3.25 -17.79 3.22
C GLN A 55 -1.95 -18.21 3.91
N GLN A 56 -1.27 -17.22 4.51
CA GLN A 56 0.01 -17.40 5.21
C GLN A 56 1.09 -18.08 4.34
N TYR A 57 1.06 -17.86 3.02
CA TYR A 57 1.96 -18.52 2.06
C TYR A 57 3.45 -18.44 2.45
N LEU A 58 3.95 -17.26 2.85
CA LEU A 58 5.36 -17.07 3.23
C LEU A 58 5.72 -17.66 4.60
N TRP A 59 4.75 -17.86 5.47
CA TRP A 59 4.96 -18.63 6.70
C TRP A 59 5.03 -20.13 6.41
N LYS A 60 4.14 -20.64 5.54
CA LYS A 60 4.16 -22.02 5.04
C LYS A 60 5.42 -22.32 4.21
N ASN A 61 5.93 -21.32 3.49
CA ASN A 61 7.10 -21.40 2.61
C ASN A 61 8.08 -20.27 2.94
N PRO A 62 8.98 -20.43 3.92
CA PRO A 62 9.90 -19.36 4.35
C PRO A 62 10.86 -18.85 3.25
N ALA A 63 11.18 -19.72 2.27
CA ALA A 63 11.95 -19.36 1.07
C ALA A 63 11.04 -19.09 -0.16
N GLY A 64 9.74 -18.90 0.07
CA GLY A 64 8.76 -18.63 -0.97
C GLY A 64 9.02 -17.31 -1.67
N TYR A 65 8.60 -17.21 -2.93
CA TYR A 65 8.83 -16.02 -3.72
C TYR A 65 8.02 -14.84 -3.20
N CYS A 66 8.70 -13.74 -2.92
CA CYS A 66 8.10 -12.45 -2.62
C CYS A 66 8.81 -11.38 -3.45
N GLY A 67 8.15 -10.87 -4.48
CA GLY A 67 8.68 -9.83 -5.36
C GLY A 67 8.61 -8.42 -4.77
N LEU A 68 8.50 -8.29 -3.45
CA LEU A 68 8.38 -6.98 -2.80
C LEU A 68 9.65 -6.17 -3.04
N LYS A 69 9.48 -5.05 -3.76
CA LYS A 69 10.48 -4.01 -3.91
C LYS A 69 9.91 -2.74 -3.31
N GLY A 70 10.46 -2.34 -2.18
CA GLY A 70 10.17 -1.02 -1.63
C GLY A 70 10.72 0.08 -2.54
N THR A 71 10.27 1.31 -2.31
CA THR A 71 10.76 2.50 -3.02
C THR A 71 12.15 2.94 -2.54
N GLY A 72 12.59 2.46 -1.36
CA GLY A 72 13.80 2.94 -0.68
C GLY A 72 13.65 4.32 -0.05
N VAL A 73 12.48 4.97 -0.18
CA VAL A 73 12.19 6.29 0.39
C VAL A 73 11.59 6.13 1.78
N ALA A 74 12.26 6.69 2.79
CA ALA A 74 11.80 6.69 4.17
C ALA A 74 10.42 7.38 4.26
N CYS A 75 9.54 6.83 5.11
CA CYS A 75 8.28 7.48 5.41
C CYS A 75 8.56 8.83 6.09
N PRO A 76 8.07 9.95 5.55
CA PRO A 76 8.22 11.26 6.18
C PRO A 76 7.22 11.36 7.33
N ILE A 77 7.50 10.67 8.42
CA ILE A 77 6.68 10.77 9.63
C ILE A 77 7.07 12.09 10.30
N SER A 78 6.15 13.06 10.31
CA SER A 78 6.28 14.21 11.21
C SER A 78 5.95 13.71 12.62
N LEU A 79 6.92 13.75 13.53
CA LEU A 79 6.71 13.54 14.97
C LEU A 79 5.98 14.74 15.58
#